data_AF-A0A0M3TAA0-F1
#
_entry.id   AF-A0A0M3TAA0-F1
#
_cell.length_a   1.000
_cell.length_b   1.000
_cell.length_c   1.000
_cell.angle_alpha   90.00
_cell.angle_beta   90.00
_cell.angle_gamma   90.00
#
_symmetry.space_group_name_H-M   'P 1'
#
loop_
_entity.id
_entity.type
_entity.pdbx_description
1 polymer ?
#
loop_
_entity_poly.entity_id
_entity_poly.type
_entity_poly.pdbx_seq_one_letter_code
_entity_poly.pdbx_strand_id
1 'polypeptide(L)'
;MTKPDYETIGEQRHNSRRSAFFRYVAIAFAVALVAGAVTGAGAIMVKVGDLPIGVLIAVWVIVTIGFIWFSRDYFRKVDELDLSDNLWACTIGLYGNMIAYGTWWFFNQAGALIEPDAGAIFWMTFALTAVAYFARRLGLR
;
A
#
# COMPACT_ATOMS: atom_id res chain seq x y z
N MET A 1 20.62 29.69 25.20
CA MET A 1 19.45 30.44 24.70
C MET A 1 18.27 29.50 24.69
N THR A 2 17.31 29.69 25.60
CA THR A 2 16.03 28.97 25.62
C THR A 2 15.20 29.46 24.44
N LYS A 3 14.68 28.55 23.61
CA LYS A 3 13.77 28.90 22.50
C LYS A 3 12.60 29.75 23.04
N PRO A 4 12.15 30.78 22.31
CA PRO A 4 10.98 31.56 22.70
C PRO A 4 9.76 30.65 22.93
N ASP A 5 8.92 30.96 23.91
CA ASP A 5 7.75 30.13 24.29
C ASP A 5 6.76 29.86 23.14
N TYR A 6 6.72 30.71 22.11
CA TYR A 6 5.88 30.48 20.93
C TYR A 6 6.45 29.41 19.98
N GLU A 7 7.78 29.26 19.91
CA GLU A 7 8.43 28.21 19.10
C GLU A 7 8.22 26.83 19.71
N THR A 8 8.29 26.73 21.04
CA THR A 8 8.04 25.48 21.77
C THR A 8 6.57 25.03 21.65
N ILE A 9 5.61 25.96 21.68
CA ILE A 9 4.19 25.67 21.42
C ILE A 9 3.97 25.20 19.96
N GLY A 10 4.62 25.85 18.99
CA GLY A 10 4.54 25.46 17.58
C GLY A 10 5.12 24.06 17.31
N GLU A 11 6.29 23.77 17.89
CA GLU A 11 6.99 22.48 17.76
C GLU A 11 6.21 21.33 18.43
N GLN A 12 5.61 21.57 19.59
CA GLN A 12 4.73 20.61 20.26
C GLN A 12 3.45 20.33 19.45
N ARG A 13 2.85 21.36 18.84
CA ARG A 13 1.67 21.20 17.98
C ARG A 13 2.01 20.43 16.69
N HIS A 14 3.19 20.63 16.14
CA HIS A 14 3.67 19.86 14.98
C HIS A 14 3.88 18.39 15.34
N ASN A 15 4.57 18.11 16.46
CA ASN A 15 4.85 16.74 16.89
C ASN A 15 3.58 15.96 17.26
N SER A 16 2.59 16.60 17.88
CA SER A 16 1.30 15.96 18.19
C SER A 16 0.47 15.64 16.95
N ARG A 17 0.47 16.52 15.92
CA ARG A 17 -0.18 16.22 14.63
C ARG A 17 0.50 15.05 13.92
N ARG A 18 1.83 15.02 13.93
CA ARG A 18 2.63 13.96 13.30
C ARG A 18 2.42 12.60 13.97
N SER A 19 2.42 12.54 15.31
CA SER A 19 2.17 11.29 16.03
C SER A 19 0.73 10.79 15.86
N ALA A 20 -0.25 11.70 15.83
CA ALA A 20 -1.65 11.36 15.53
C ALA A 20 -1.82 10.79 14.12
N PHE A 21 -1.11 11.35 13.13
CA PHE A 21 -1.09 10.83 11.76
C PHE A 21 -0.46 9.43 11.69
N PHE A 22 0.71 9.22 12.28
CA PHE A 22 1.33 7.89 12.30
C PHE A 22 0.48 6.85 13.03
N ARG A 23 -0.18 7.24 14.13
CA ARG A 23 -1.12 6.36 14.82
C ARG A 23 -2.31 5.99 13.92
N TYR A 24 -2.86 6.96 13.19
CA TYR A 24 -3.93 6.72 12.22
C TYR A 24 -3.50 5.72 11.13
N VAL A 25 -2.33 5.92 10.52
CA VAL A 25 -1.77 5.02 9.51
C VAL A 25 -1.50 3.63 10.09
N ALA A 26 -0.94 3.53 11.31
CA ALA A 26 -0.65 2.26 11.95
C ALA A 26 -1.92 1.45 12.25
N ILE A 27 -2.98 2.11 12.72
CA ILE A 27 -4.28 1.47 12.94
C ILE A 27 -4.87 0.98 11.62
N ALA A 28 -4.86 1.81 10.58
CA ALA A 28 -5.36 1.41 9.27
C ALA A 28 -4.58 0.23 8.68
N PHE A 29 -3.26 0.20 8.86
CA PHE A 29 -2.43 -0.92 8.46
C PHE A 29 -2.76 -2.20 9.24
N ALA A 30 -2.96 -2.10 10.56
CA ALA A 30 -3.38 -3.25 11.38
C ALA A 30 -4.75 -3.79 10.93
N VAL A 31 -5.72 -2.91 10.67
CA VAL A 31 -7.04 -3.28 10.14
C VAL A 31 -6.91 -3.96 8.77
N ALA A 32 -6.08 -3.42 7.88
CA ALA A 32 -5.83 -4.01 6.57
C ALA A 32 -5.21 -5.41 6.66
N LEU A 33 -4.26 -5.60 7.58
CA LEU A 33 -3.62 -6.90 7.82
C LEU A 33 -4.64 -7.93 8.33
N VAL A 34 -5.48 -7.55 9.29
CA VAL A 34 -6.56 -8.41 9.80
C VAL A 34 -7.57 -8.73 8.69
N ALA A 35 -7.99 -7.73 7.92
CA ALA A 35 -8.90 -7.93 6.79
C ALA A 35 -8.31 -8.89 5.74
N GLY A 36 -7.02 -8.75 5.43
CA GLY A 36 -6.30 -9.66 4.54
C GLY A 36 -6.26 -11.10 5.06
N ALA A 37 -5.94 -11.28 6.35
CA ALA A 37 -5.92 -12.61 6.98
C ALA A 37 -7.32 -13.26 7.00
N VAL A 38 -8.36 -12.50 7.34
CA VAL A 38 -9.76 -12.97 7.35
C VAL A 38 -10.21 -13.36 5.94
N THR A 39 -9.89 -12.54 4.93
CA THR A 39 -10.23 -12.82 3.53
C THR A 39 -9.49 -14.07 3.01
N GLY A 40 -8.21 -14.23 3.39
CA GLY A 40 -7.41 -15.41 3.05
C GLY A 40 -7.95 -16.69 3.68
N ALA A 41 -8.31 -16.67 4.97
CA ALA A 41 -8.95 -17.79 5.64
C ALA A 41 -10.33 -18.10 5.04
N GLY A 42 -11.13 -17.06 4.74
CA GLY A 42 -12.42 -17.19 4.08
C GLY A 42 -12.32 -17.83 2.70
N ALA A 43 -11.27 -17.54 1.93
CA ALA A 43 -11.03 -18.19 0.63
C ALA A 43 -10.81 -19.71 0.77
N ILE A 44 -10.18 -20.18 1.85
CA ILE A 44 -10.03 -21.61 2.13
C ILE A 44 -11.40 -22.22 2.45
N MET A 45 -12.20 -21.56 3.30
CA MET A 45 -13.55 -22.02 3.67
C MET A 45 -14.50 -22.10 2.46
N VAL A 46 -14.40 -21.16 1.52
CA VAL A 46 -15.15 -21.24 0.26
C VAL A 46 -14.73 -22.45 -0.57
N LYS A 47 -13.43 -22.74 -0.66
CA LYS A 47 -12.92 -23.88 -1.43
C LYS A 47 -13.39 -25.22 -0.89
N VAL A 48 -13.50 -25.37 0.43
CA VAL A 48 -13.99 -26.60 1.07
C VAL A 48 -15.53 -26.66 1.15
N GLY A 49 -16.23 -25.60 0.76
CA GLY A 49 -17.70 -25.56 0.69
C GLY A 49 -18.40 -25.08 1.97
N ASP A 50 -17.65 -24.69 3.00
CA ASP A 50 -18.19 -24.24 4.30
C ASP A 50 -18.73 -22.80 4.26
N LEU A 51 -18.27 -22.00 3.30
CA LEU A 51 -18.68 -20.61 3.13
C LEU A 51 -19.18 -20.36 1.70
N PRO A 52 -20.36 -19.74 1.50
CA PRO A 52 -20.79 -19.35 0.18
C PRO A 52 -19.92 -18.21 -0.38
N ILE A 53 -19.55 -18.31 -1.67
CA ILE A 53 -18.72 -17.31 -2.35
C ILE A 53 -19.27 -15.88 -2.24
N GLY A 54 -20.60 -15.72 -2.15
CA GLY A 54 -21.26 -14.42 -1.98
C GLY A 54 -20.81 -13.68 -0.72
N VAL A 55 -20.51 -14.39 0.37
CA VAL A 55 -20.00 -13.76 1.61
C VAL A 55 -18.59 -13.22 1.39
N LEU A 56 -17.72 -13.98 0.71
CA LEU A 56 -16.36 -13.54 0.42
C LEU A 56 -16.36 -12.30 -0.51
N ILE A 57 -17.24 -12.27 -1.52
CA ILE A 57 -17.42 -11.11 -2.39
C ILE A 57 -17.89 -9.88 -1.59
N ALA A 58 -18.86 -10.05 -0.69
CA ALA A 58 -19.36 -8.96 0.14
C ALA A 58 -18.26 -8.37 1.04
N VAL A 59 -17.45 -9.23 1.67
CA VAL A 59 -16.29 -8.81 2.48
C VAL A 59 -15.29 -8.05 1.61
N TRP A 60 -14.97 -8.56 0.42
CA TRP A 60 -14.07 -7.88 -0.51
C TRP A 60 -14.57 -6.48 -0.87
N VAL A 61 -15.85 -6.31 -1.20
CA VAL A 61 -16.44 -4.99 -1.51
C VAL A 61 -16.31 -4.02 -0.34
N ILE A 62 -16.60 -4.47 0.88
CA ILE A 62 -16.48 -3.63 2.10
C ILE A 62 -15.03 -3.19 2.30
N VAL A 63 -14.08 -4.11 2.16
CA VAL A 63 -12.65 -3.82 2.28
C VAL A 63 -12.22 -2.81 1.21
N THR A 64 -12.62 -3.01 -0.05
CA THR A 64 -12.32 -2.08 -1.14
C THR A 64 -12.86 -0.67 -0.88
N ILE A 65 -14.10 -0.53 -0.41
CA ILE A 65 -14.67 0.77 -0.03
C ILE A 65 -13.86 1.41 1.10
N GLY A 66 -13.47 0.61 2.10
CA GLY A 66 -12.61 1.05 3.19
C GLY A 66 -11.27 1.60 2.70
N PHE A 67 -10.61 0.90 1.77
CA PHE A 67 -9.36 1.36 1.14
C PHE A 67 -9.53 2.65 0.34
N ILE A 68 -10.61 2.78 -0.43
CA ILE A 68 -10.90 4.01 -1.20
C ILE A 68 -11.10 5.19 -0.23
N TRP A 69 -11.89 4.99 0.82
CA TRP A 69 -12.16 6.02 1.82
C TRP A 69 -10.88 6.41 2.58
N PHE A 70 -10.11 5.42 3.04
CA PHE A 70 -8.81 5.64 3.68
C PHE A 70 -7.86 6.41 2.77
N SER A 71 -7.75 6.03 1.49
CA SER A 71 -6.87 6.70 0.52
C SER A 71 -7.25 8.17 0.35
N ARG A 72 -8.54 8.45 0.16
CA ARG A 72 -9.05 9.83 0.06
C ARG A 72 -8.72 10.65 1.31
N ASP A 73 -8.91 10.08 2.49
CA ASP A 73 -8.65 10.77 3.75
C ASP A 73 -7.13 10.93 4.04
N TYR A 74 -6.33 9.94 3.67
CA TYR A 74 -4.87 9.97 3.74
C TYR A 74 -4.30 11.12 2.89
N PHE A 75 -4.73 11.24 1.63
CA PHE A 75 -4.25 12.30 0.73
C PHE A 75 -4.62 13.72 1.19
N ARG A 76 -5.63 13.88 2.06
CA ARG A 76 -5.97 15.18 2.67
C ARG A 76 -5.06 15.56 3.84
N LYS A 77 -4.30 14.60 4.37
CA LYS A 77 -3.46 14.77 5.56
C LYS A 77 -1.96 14.76 5.23
N VAL A 78 -1.59 14.22 4.07
CA VAL A 78 -0.21 14.06 3.63
C VAL A 78 0.37 15.40 3.17
N ASP A 79 1.67 15.60 3.40
CA ASP A 79 2.40 16.79 2.95
C ASP A 79 2.81 16.67 1.47
N GLU A 80 3.12 17.79 0.82
CA GLU A 80 3.49 17.85 -0.61
C GLU A 80 4.76 17.05 -0.91
N LEU A 81 5.73 17.07 0.01
CA LEU A 81 6.97 16.30 -0.11
C LEU A 81 6.69 14.79 -0.10
N ASP A 82 5.90 14.34 0.88
CA ASP A 82 5.48 12.94 1.00
C ASP A 82 4.63 12.52 -0.22
N LEU A 83 3.80 13.43 -0.75
CA LEU A 83 3.03 13.18 -1.97
C LEU A 83 3.94 12.98 -3.18
N SER A 84 4.97 13.81 -3.34
CA SER A 84 5.97 13.68 -4.41
C SER A 84 6.73 12.36 -4.33
N ASP A 85 7.18 11.98 -3.13
CA ASP A 85 7.90 10.72 -2.92
C ASP A 85 7.00 9.51 -3.18
N ASN A 86 5.73 9.56 -2.76
CA ASN A 86 4.74 8.53 -3.07
C ASN A 86 4.46 8.45 -4.58
N LEU A 87 4.35 9.58 -5.27
CA LEU A 87 4.13 9.61 -6.72
C LEU A 87 5.28 8.92 -7.45
N TRP A 88 6.53 9.27 -7.13
CA TRP A 88 7.71 8.63 -7.71
C TRP A 88 7.76 7.13 -7.44
N ALA A 89 7.51 6.72 -6.19
CA ALA A 89 7.50 5.31 -5.81
C ALA A 89 6.42 4.53 -6.59
N CYS A 90 5.20 5.06 -6.67
CA CYS A 90 4.10 4.46 -7.42
C CYS A 90 4.38 4.41 -8.93
N THR A 91 5.02 5.44 -9.51
CA THR A 91 5.41 5.44 -10.92
C THR A 91 6.45 4.36 -11.22
N ILE A 92 7.48 4.22 -10.39
CA ILE A 92 8.49 3.17 -10.53
C ILE A 92 7.85 1.78 -10.38
N GLY A 93 6.99 1.61 -9.38
CA GLY A 93 6.22 0.38 -9.19
C GLY A 93 5.37 0.02 -10.41
N LEU A 94 4.64 1.00 -10.95
CA LEU A 94 3.79 0.84 -12.14
C LEU A 94 4.62 0.43 -13.36
N TYR A 95 5.73 1.12 -13.65
CA TYR A 95 6.59 0.77 -14.77
C TYR A 95 7.24 -0.59 -14.59
N GLY A 96 7.69 -0.90 -13.37
CA GLY A 96 8.19 -2.23 -13.02
C GLY A 96 7.15 -3.31 -13.27
N ASN A 97 5.90 -3.10 -12.86
CA ASN A 97 4.79 -4.01 -13.10
C ASN A 97 4.54 -4.22 -14.59
N MET A 98 4.41 -3.13 -15.35
CA MET A 98 4.14 -3.18 -16.80
C MET A 98 5.23 -3.92 -17.56
N ILE A 99 6.50 -3.67 -17.22
CA ILE A 99 7.64 -4.36 -17.84
C ILE A 99 7.66 -5.82 -17.40
N ALA A 100 7.58 -6.12 -16.10
CA ALA A 100 7.66 -7.48 -15.60
C ALA A 100 6.52 -8.36 -16.15
N TYR A 101 5.27 -7.90 -16.04
CA TYR A 101 4.12 -8.62 -16.59
C TYR A 101 4.19 -8.68 -18.13
N GLY A 102 4.42 -7.55 -18.80
CA GLY A 102 4.40 -7.48 -20.26
C GLY A 102 5.47 -8.34 -20.91
N THR A 103 6.70 -8.30 -20.40
CA THR A 103 7.80 -9.11 -20.90
C THR A 103 7.60 -10.59 -20.59
N TRP A 104 7.18 -10.95 -19.38
CA TRP A 104 6.90 -12.36 -19.04
C TRP A 104 5.77 -12.92 -19.91
N TRP A 105 4.66 -12.17 -20.04
CA TRP A 105 3.55 -12.54 -20.91
C TRP A 105 4.00 -12.73 -22.36
N PHE A 106 4.81 -11.82 -22.90
CA PHE A 106 5.35 -11.94 -24.26
C PHE A 106 6.18 -13.22 -24.44
N PHE A 107 7.09 -13.51 -23.50
CA PHE A 107 7.90 -14.74 -23.55
C PHE A 107 7.08 -16.01 -23.35
N ASN A 108 6.00 -15.96 -22.58
CA ASN A 108 5.06 -17.07 -22.47
C ASN A 108 4.38 -17.35 -23.82
N GLN A 109 3.92 -16.32 -24.53
CA GLN A 109 3.33 -16.47 -25.85
C GLN A 109 4.33 -16.97 -26.91
N ALA A 110 5.62 -16.66 -26.74
CA ALA A 110 6.69 -17.19 -27.56
C ALA A 110 7.07 -18.65 -27.22
N GLY A 111 6.46 -19.27 -26.21
CA GLY A 111 6.78 -20.61 -25.74
C GLY A 111 8.10 -20.72 -24.95
N ALA A 112 8.68 -19.58 -24.56
CA ALA A 112 9.97 -19.52 -23.86
C ALA A 112 9.82 -19.61 -22.33
N LEU A 113 8.70 -19.15 -21.77
CA LEU A 113 8.42 -19.14 -20.33
C LEU A 113 7.05 -19.72 -20.00
N ILE A 114 6.86 -20.10 -18.74
CA ILE A 114 5.56 -20.48 -18.16
C ILE A 114 4.62 -19.26 -18.04
N GLU A 115 3.35 -19.53 -17.75
CA GLU A 115 2.35 -18.49 -17.51
C GLU A 115 2.80 -17.53 -16.39
N PRO A 116 2.59 -16.21 -16.53
CA PRO A 116 2.99 -15.24 -15.51
C PRO A 116 2.30 -15.51 -14.16
N ASP A 117 3.11 -15.63 -13.10
CA ASP A 117 2.59 -15.81 -11.75
C ASP A 117 2.14 -14.47 -11.15
N ALA A 118 0.85 -14.35 -10.85
CA ALA A 118 0.28 -13.12 -10.29
C ALA A 118 0.89 -12.75 -8.94
N GLY A 119 1.28 -13.74 -8.12
CA GLY A 119 1.91 -13.52 -6.82
C GLY A 119 3.30 -12.90 -6.95
N ALA A 120 4.13 -13.45 -7.84
CA ALA A 120 5.48 -12.96 -8.12
C ALA A 120 5.44 -11.52 -8.64
N ILE A 121 4.51 -11.21 -9.54
CA ILE A 121 4.35 -9.86 -10.10
C ILE A 121 3.87 -8.88 -9.03
N PHE A 122 2.92 -9.28 -8.18
CA PHE A 122 2.50 -8.49 -7.05
C PHE A 122 3.67 -8.16 -6.11
N TRP A 123 4.42 -9.18 -5.67
CA TRP A 123 5.53 -8.99 -4.74
C TRP A 123 6.69 -8.17 -5.34
N MET A 124 6.98 -8.36 -6.62
CA MET A 124 7.97 -7.56 -7.34
C MET A 124 7.54 -6.09 -7.40
N THR A 125 6.28 -5.83 -7.75
CA THR A 125 5.71 -4.47 -7.80
C THR A 125 5.77 -3.80 -6.43
N PHE A 126 5.38 -4.53 -5.38
CA PHE A 126 5.45 -4.07 -4.01
C PHE A 126 6.89 -3.76 -3.59
N ALA A 127 7.83 -4.66 -3.88
CA ALA A 127 9.25 -4.48 -3.56
C ALA A 127 9.84 -3.26 -4.27
N LEU A 128 9.59 -3.08 -5.57
CA LEU A 128 10.06 -1.92 -6.33
C LEU A 128 9.48 -0.61 -5.77
N THR A 129 8.18 -0.59 -5.47
CA THR A 129 7.53 0.58 -4.86
C THR A 129 8.13 0.90 -3.49
N ALA A 130 8.32 -0.11 -2.64
CA ALA A 130 8.90 0.07 -1.31
C ALA A 130 10.36 0.55 -1.38
N VAL A 131 11.19 -0.07 -2.21
CA VAL A 131 12.59 0.32 -2.40
C VAL A 131 12.68 1.76 -2.91
N ALA A 132 11.87 2.11 -3.91
CA ALA A 132 11.83 3.47 -4.44
C ALA A 132 11.41 4.50 -3.37
N TYR A 133 10.38 4.18 -2.58
CA TYR A 133 9.92 5.03 -1.49
C TYR A 133 11.01 5.23 -0.42
N PHE A 134 11.62 4.15 0.05
CA PHE A 134 12.66 4.22 1.09
C PHE A 134 13.94 4.88 0.59
N ALA A 135 14.36 4.63 -0.66
CA ALA A 135 15.54 5.28 -1.24
C ALA A 135 15.39 6.80 -1.21
N ARG A 136 14.23 7.32 -1.66
CA ARG A 136 13.94 8.75 -1.64
C ARG A 136 13.86 9.31 -0.24
N ARG A 137 13.23 8.57 0.69
CA ARG A 137 13.13 8.95 2.10
C ARG A 137 14.49 8.99 2.81
N LEU A 138 15.47 8.22 2.33
CA LEU A 138 16.87 8.26 2.77
C LEU A 138 17.70 9.36 2.07
N GLY A 139 17.12 10.11 1.14
CA GLY A 139 17.79 11.20 0.41
C GLY A 139 18.51 10.75 -0.86
N LEU A 140 18.37 9.49 -1.28
CA LEU A 140 18.87 9.00 -2.56
C LEU A 140 17.89 9.47 -3.64
N ARG A 141 18.25 10.53 -4.37
CA ARG A 141 17.45 11.15 -5.43
C ARG A 141 18.08 10.93 -6.79
#